data_AF-A0A166J705-F1
#
_entry.id   AF-A0A166J705-F1
#
_cell.length_a   1.000
_cell.length_b   1.000
_cell.length_c   1.000
_cell.angle_alpha   90.00
_cell.angle_beta   90.00
_cell.angle_gamma   90.00
#
_symmetry.space_group_name_H-M   'P 1'
#
loop_
_entity.id
_entity.type
_entity.pdbx_description
1 polymer ?
#
loop_
_entity_poly.entity_id
_entity_poly.type
_entity_poly.pdbx_seq_one_letter_code
_entity_poly.pdbx_strand_id
1 'polypeptide(L)'
;MSPDDVEIHELLKGKDIASIAKYMKSKHCKNVFIMAGAGISTSAGIPDFRSPKTGLYSNLAKLNLPFPEAVFEINFFRKNPVPFYTLAHELAPGKFRPTLTHSFIRLLSEKGLLHTHFTQNIDTLERRAGVPDEDIIEAHGSFATQRCIDCGEPYDGDEIKRKIKGKEIPYCNVCQGLVKPDIVFYGEGLPDEFHLAAPSLKNADLLFVMGTSLTVHPFAGLTRLVPRRCPRVLVNLELAGDIGSRTNDVTILRECDIAVRELARELGWEEDLDKLWEETANSVETESTEDPSASAAVEEEEEEHPVHHNEIERLSKTLESALNLTRPDSKAGDSPVEQPPALDEQSTSSPKSEKESDTKEPEDKAPETEEK
;
A
#
# COMPACT_ATOMS: atom_id res chain seq x y z
N MET A 1 -34.93 8.91 5.52
CA MET A 1 -33.73 8.70 6.33
C MET A 1 -34.18 8.34 7.73
N SER A 2 -33.61 7.29 8.32
CA SER A 2 -33.88 6.93 9.71
C SER A 2 -33.29 7.99 10.67
N PRO A 3 -33.73 8.06 11.94
CA PRO A 3 -33.13 8.97 12.92
C PRO A 3 -31.61 8.78 13.08
N ASP A 4 -31.14 7.54 13.03
CA ASP A 4 -29.71 7.22 13.09
C ASP A 4 -28.96 7.75 11.85
N ASP A 5 -29.56 7.68 10.65
CA ASP A 5 -28.93 8.23 9.43
C ASP A 5 -28.74 9.75 9.51
N VAL A 6 -29.67 10.46 10.17
CA VAL A 6 -29.57 11.91 10.37
C VAL A 6 -28.47 12.23 11.37
N GLU A 7 -28.36 11.46 12.46
CA GLU A 7 -27.31 11.62 13.46
C GLU A 7 -25.91 11.38 12.86
N ILE A 8 -25.74 10.29 12.10
CA ILE A 8 -24.47 9.97 11.41
C ILE A 8 -24.10 11.08 10.43
N HIS A 9 -25.06 11.57 9.65
CA HIS A 9 -24.83 12.66 8.70
C HIS A 9 -24.37 13.94 9.40
N GLU A 10 -24.98 14.32 10.52
CA GLU A 10 -24.56 15.51 11.27
C GLU A 10 -23.19 15.32 11.93
N LEU A 11 -22.86 14.13 12.43
CA LEU A 11 -21.53 13.82 12.99
C LEU A 11 -20.42 13.98 11.95
N LEU A 12 -20.69 13.63 10.68
CA LEU A 12 -19.73 13.65 9.58
C LEU A 12 -19.82 14.88 8.67
N LYS A 13 -20.64 15.87 9.03
CA LYS A 13 -20.93 17.04 8.21
C LYS A 13 -19.69 17.87 7.83
N GLY A 14 -18.70 17.94 8.71
CA GLY A 14 -17.46 18.68 8.46
C GLY A 14 -16.54 17.99 7.45
N LYS A 15 -16.71 16.68 7.22
CA LYS A 15 -15.86 15.87 6.32
C LYS A 15 -14.37 16.08 6.55
N ASP A 16 -13.99 16.14 7.81
CA ASP A 16 -12.63 16.36 8.28
C ASP A 16 -12.28 15.37 9.40
N ILE A 17 -11.03 15.42 9.86
CA ILE A 17 -10.51 14.54 10.92
C ILE A 17 -11.31 14.71 12.22
N ALA A 18 -11.69 15.94 12.58
CA ALA A 18 -12.49 16.20 13.78
C ALA A 18 -13.88 15.55 13.69
N SER A 19 -14.51 15.54 12.51
CA SER A 19 -15.79 14.89 12.27
C SER A 19 -15.65 13.36 12.34
N ILE A 20 -14.58 12.79 11.80
CA ILE A 20 -14.26 11.35 11.93
C ILE A 20 -14.10 10.99 13.41
N ALA A 21 -13.35 11.77 14.18
CA ALA A 21 -13.16 11.53 15.61
C ALA A 21 -14.48 11.59 16.40
N LYS A 22 -15.35 12.55 16.09
CA LYS A 22 -16.71 12.63 16.68
C LYS A 22 -17.53 11.37 16.36
N TYR A 23 -17.47 10.90 15.11
CA TYR A 23 -18.16 9.67 14.70
C TYR A 23 -17.61 8.44 15.43
N MET A 24 -16.29 8.29 15.51
CA MET A 24 -15.62 7.19 16.23
C MET A 24 -15.93 7.17 17.74
N LYS A 25 -16.14 8.34 18.36
CA LYS A 25 -16.56 8.46 19.76
C LYS A 25 -18.05 8.14 19.99
N SER A 26 -18.84 8.04 18.93
CA SER A 26 -20.28 7.81 19.03
C SER A 26 -20.61 6.33 19.22
N LYS A 27 -21.84 6.04 19.65
CA LYS A 27 -22.37 4.66 19.76
C LYS A 27 -22.45 3.91 18.43
N HIS A 28 -22.30 4.59 17.30
CA HIS A 28 -22.46 4.07 15.95
C HIS A 28 -21.19 3.44 15.38
N CYS A 29 -20.02 3.65 16.01
CA CYS A 29 -18.75 3.13 15.53
C CYS A 29 -18.20 2.05 16.48
N LYS A 30 -18.38 0.78 16.11
CA LYS A 30 -17.87 -0.35 16.89
C LYS A 30 -17.01 -1.31 16.07
N ASN A 31 -17.30 -1.44 14.78
CA ASN A 31 -16.60 -2.32 13.86
C ASN A 31 -15.85 -1.51 12.81
N VAL A 32 -14.58 -1.19 13.10
CA VAL A 32 -13.68 -0.48 12.20
C VAL A 32 -12.95 -1.49 11.32
N PHE A 33 -13.06 -1.30 10.02
CA PHE A 33 -12.30 -2.04 9.02
C PHE A 33 -11.24 -1.13 8.42
N ILE A 34 -10.09 -1.71 8.10
CA ILE A 34 -9.00 -1.01 7.42
C ILE A 34 -8.65 -1.76 6.14
N MET A 35 -8.48 -1.01 5.06
CA MET A 35 -7.84 -1.46 3.84
C MET A 35 -6.56 -0.64 3.65
N ALA A 36 -5.40 -1.30 3.69
CA ALA A 36 -4.11 -0.64 3.55
C ALA A 36 -3.32 -1.14 2.35
N GLY A 37 -2.46 -0.27 1.83
CA GLY A 37 -1.43 -0.62 0.85
C GLY A 37 -0.11 0.08 1.15
N ALA A 38 0.81 0.06 0.18
CA ALA A 38 2.21 0.41 0.41
C ALA A 38 2.45 1.83 0.96
N GLY A 39 1.50 2.75 0.75
CA GLY A 39 1.58 4.12 1.27
C GLY A 39 1.57 4.24 2.79
N ILE A 40 1.19 3.19 3.54
CA ILE A 40 1.34 3.18 5.00
C ILE A 40 2.77 2.82 5.46
N SER A 41 3.59 2.28 4.56
CA SER A 41 4.96 1.79 4.81
C SER A 41 6.04 2.70 4.22
N THR A 42 5.69 3.73 3.44
CA THR A 42 6.67 4.60 2.77
C THR A 42 7.54 5.39 3.74
N SER A 43 6.99 5.85 4.87
CA SER A 43 7.75 6.53 5.92
C SER A 43 8.68 5.60 6.71
N ALA A 44 8.50 4.28 6.62
CA ALA A 44 9.45 3.30 7.15
C ALA A 44 10.70 3.15 6.27
N GLY A 45 10.72 3.76 5.08
CA GLY A 45 11.79 3.60 4.09
C GLY A 45 11.56 2.47 3.10
N ILE A 46 10.38 1.82 3.14
CA ILE A 46 9.99 0.83 2.14
C ILE A 46 9.42 1.58 0.93
N PRO A 47 10.07 1.54 -0.25
CA PRO A 47 9.50 2.18 -1.43
C PRO A 47 8.17 1.52 -1.78
N ASP A 48 7.19 2.32 -2.19
CA ASP A 48 6.01 1.74 -2.82
C ASP A 48 6.39 1.10 -4.16
N PHE A 49 5.44 0.41 -4.80
CA PHE A 49 5.74 -0.22 -6.09
C PHE A 49 5.81 0.82 -7.23
N ARG A 50 4.95 1.84 -7.19
CA ARG A 50 4.55 2.61 -8.38
C ARG A 50 5.00 4.06 -8.40
N SER A 51 5.46 4.65 -7.30
CA SER A 51 5.82 6.06 -7.27
C SER A 51 6.92 6.35 -8.30
N PRO A 52 6.79 7.43 -9.09
CA PRO A 52 7.84 7.82 -10.01
C PRO A 52 9.16 8.07 -9.28
N LYS A 53 10.28 7.55 -9.81
CA LYS A 53 11.66 7.72 -9.33
C LYS A 53 12.01 7.01 -8.02
N THR A 54 11.08 6.88 -7.08
CA THR A 54 11.33 6.25 -5.77
C THR A 54 10.76 4.84 -5.67
N GLY A 55 9.74 4.50 -6.46
CA GLY A 55 9.09 3.21 -6.40
C GLY A 55 9.95 2.06 -6.93
N LEU A 56 9.69 0.85 -6.43
CA LEU A 56 10.44 -0.38 -6.75
C LEU A 56 10.61 -0.58 -8.25
N TYR A 57 9.55 -0.36 -9.04
CA TYR A 57 9.56 -0.51 -10.50
C TYR A 57 10.55 0.41 -11.22
N SER A 58 10.83 1.60 -10.67
CA SER A 58 11.83 2.51 -11.25
C SER A 58 13.26 1.97 -11.10
N ASN A 59 13.51 1.19 -10.05
CA ASN A 59 14.83 0.62 -9.75
C ASN A 59 15.10 -0.71 -10.48
N LEU A 60 14.05 -1.35 -10.99
CA LEU A 60 14.10 -2.66 -11.66
C LEU A 60 14.54 -2.59 -13.14
N ALA A 61 14.80 -1.39 -13.68
CA ALA A 61 15.27 -1.21 -15.06
C ALA A 61 16.55 -2.01 -15.38
N LYS A 62 17.37 -2.31 -14.36
CA LYS A 62 18.60 -3.11 -14.49
C LYS A 62 18.35 -4.60 -14.78
N LEU A 63 17.15 -5.12 -14.50
CA LEU A 63 16.81 -6.54 -14.64
C LEU A 63 16.32 -6.92 -16.04
N ASN A 64 16.30 -5.98 -16.99
CA ASN A 64 15.90 -6.17 -18.39
C ASN A 64 14.54 -6.89 -18.53
N LEU A 65 13.57 -6.47 -17.72
CA LEU A 65 12.21 -7.01 -17.70
C LEU A 65 11.40 -6.47 -18.90
N PRO A 66 10.44 -7.24 -19.44
CA PRO A 66 9.57 -6.76 -20.51
C PRO A 66 8.70 -5.56 -20.07
N PHE A 67 8.31 -5.55 -18.80
CA PHE A 67 7.66 -4.46 -18.08
C PHE A 67 7.91 -4.68 -16.57
N PRO A 68 7.85 -3.64 -15.72
CA PRO A 68 8.28 -3.73 -14.33
C PRO A 68 7.52 -4.75 -13.47
N GLU A 69 6.22 -4.94 -13.73
CA GLU A 69 5.35 -5.86 -13.00
C GLU A 69 5.69 -7.34 -13.27
N ALA A 70 6.41 -7.64 -14.36
CA ALA A 70 6.73 -9.01 -14.77
C ALA A 70 7.49 -9.80 -13.69
N VAL A 71 8.27 -9.13 -12.83
CA VAL A 71 8.99 -9.77 -11.72
C VAL A 71 8.05 -10.45 -10.72
N PHE A 72 6.80 -10.01 -10.65
CA PHE A 72 5.74 -10.56 -9.80
C PHE A 72 4.65 -11.28 -10.61
N GLU A 73 4.90 -11.67 -11.87
CA GLU A 73 3.97 -12.51 -12.64
C GLU A 73 4.33 -13.99 -12.53
N ILE A 74 3.37 -14.84 -12.18
CA ILE A 74 3.63 -16.28 -11.97
C ILE A 74 4.13 -16.97 -13.23
N ASN A 75 3.62 -16.58 -14.40
CA ASN A 75 4.04 -17.14 -15.68
C ASN A 75 5.44 -16.69 -16.08
N PHE A 76 5.84 -15.47 -15.72
CA PHE A 76 7.21 -14.99 -15.92
C PHE A 76 8.15 -15.71 -14.97
N PHE A 77 7.79 -15.80 -13.69
CA PHE A 77 8.58 -16.50 -12.66
C PHE A 77 8.86 -17.97 -13.03
N ARG A 78 7.86 -18.69 -13.54
CA ARG A 78 8.02 -20.06 -14.05
C ARG A 78 9.05 -20.17 -15.17
N LYS A 79 9.18 -19.15 -16.02
CA LYS A 79 10.13 -19.12 -17.15
C LYS A 79 11.51 -18.61 -16.74
N ASN A 80 11.56 -17.58 -15.89
CA ASN A 80 12.77 -16.93 -15.45
C ASN A 80 12.60 -16.40 -14.01
N PRO A 81 12.98 -17.20 -12.99
CA PRO A 81 12.81 -16.80 -11.60
C PRO A 81 13.95 -15.92 -11.07
N VAL A 82 15.05 -15.77 -11.83
CA VAL A 82 16.26 -15.05 -11.41
C VAL A 82 15.97 -13.60 -10.99
N PRO A 83 15.18 -12.79 -11.74
CA PRO A 83 14.89 -11.42 -11.34
C PRO A 83 14.20 -11.32 -9.99
N PHE A 84 13.26 -12.22 -9.69
CA PHE A 84 12.57 -12.23 -8.39
C PHE A 84 13.54 -12.54 -7.25
N TYR A 85 14.37 -13.57 -7.36
CA TYR A 85 15.31 -13.89 -6.27
C TYR A 85 16.42 -12.88 -6.10
N THR A 86 16.82 -12.20 -7.19
CA THR A 86 17.72 -11.04 -7.11
C THR A 86 17.10 -9.93 -6.25
N LEU A 87 15.80 -9.68 -6.43
CA LEU A 87 15.04 -8.67 -5.70
C LEU A 87 14.70 -9.11 -4.26
N ALA A 88 14.34 -10.37 -4.05
CA ALA A 88 13.91 -10.89 -2.76
C ALA A 88 14.99 -10.76 -1.68
N HIS A 89 16.27 -10.77 -2.07
CA HIS A 89 17.39 -10.48 -1.18
C HIS A 89 17.36 -9.05 -0.63
N GLU A 90 16.97 -8.08 -1.46
CA GLU A 90 16.87 -6.67 -1.05
C GLU A 90 15.65 -6.45 -0.14
N LEU A 91 14.55 -7.16 -0.40
CA LEU A 91 13.26 -7.07 0.29
C LEU A 91 13.14 -7.92 1.57
N ALA A 92 14.23 -8.50 2.08
CA ALA A 92 14.19 -9.35 3.27
C ALA A 92 13.59 -8.61 4.49
N PRO A 93 12.70 -9.27 5.28
CA PRO A 93 12.11 -8.70 6.49
C PRO A 93 13.14 -8.25 7.53
N GLY A 94 12.72 -7.41 8.49
CA GLY A 94 13.52 -7.06 9.68
C GLY A 94 14.27 -5.72 9.60
N LYS A 95 14.43 -5.13 8.42
CA LYS A 95 15.21 -3.89 8.21
C LYS A 95 14.49 -2.60 8.59
N PHE A 96 13.16 -2.59 8.59
CA PHE A 96 12.37 -1.36 8.62
C PHE A 96 11.52 -1.27 9.89
N ARG A 97 11.47 -0.15 10.59
CA ARG A 97 10.59 -0.01 11.77
C ARG A 97 9.13 0.20 11.31
N PRO A 98 8.12 -0.43 11.95
CA PRO A 98 6.73 -0.10 11.69
C PRO A 98 6.45 1.41 11.86
N THR A 99 5.54 1.93 11.04
CA THR A 99 5.18 3.35 11.05
C THR A 99 4.18 3.69 12.17
N LEU A 100 3.94 4.99 12.36
CA LEU A 100 2.91 5.45 13.30
C LEU A 100 1.53 4.91 12.90
N THR A 101 1.26 4.81 11.60
CA THR A 101 0.03 4.22 11.06
C THR A 101 -0.15 2.76 11.46
N HIS A 102 0.92 1.94 11.44
CA HIS A 102 0.85 0.55 11.92
C HIS A 102 0.53 0.48 13.41
N SER A 103 1.11 1.38 14.20
CA SER A 103 0.86 1.47 15.64
C SER A 103 -0.58 1.91 15.94
N PHE A 104 -1.18 2.76 15.09
CA PHE A 104 -2.59 3.12 15.18
C PHE A 104 -3.53 1.95 14.87
N ILE A 105 -3.17 1.07 13.93
CA ILE A 105 -3.92 -0.16 13.67
C ILE A 105 -3.93 -1.04 14.92
N ARG A 106 -2.76 -1.23 15.57
CA ARG A 106 -2.69 -1.94 16.86
C ARG A 106 -3.54 -1.24 17.93
N LEU A 107 -3.47 0.09 18.01
CA LEU A 107 -4.24 0.86 19.00
C LEU A 107 -5.75 0.68 18.84
N LEU A 108 -6.26 0.55 17.61
CA LEU A 108 -7.66 0.26 17.35
C LEU A 108 -8.05 -1.14 17.86
N SER A 109 -7.16 -2.12 17.73
CA SER A 109 -7.35 -3.47 18.29
C SER A 109 -7.36 -3.42 19.81
N GLU A 110 -6.39 -2.75 20.46
CA GLU A 110 -6.34 -2.61 21.93
C GLU A 110 -7.54 -1.87 22.51
N LYS A 111 -8.17 -0.98 21.74
CA LYS A 111 -9.42 -0.29 22.12
C LYS A 111 -10.69 -1.06 21.76
N GLY A 112 -10.57 -2.26 21.19
CA GLY A 112 -11.70 -3.12 20.83
C GLY A 112 -12.56 -2.56 19.69
N LEU A 113 -11.97 -1.75 18.81
CA LEU A 113 -12.65 -1.12 17.68
C LEU A 113 -12.26 -1.75 16.34
N LEU A 114 -11.04 -2.28 16.22
CA LEU A 114 -10.62 -2.97 15.00
C LEU A 114 -11.39 -4.29 14.88
N HIS A 115 -12.05 -4.49 13.74
CA HIS A 115 -12.62 -5.78 13.37
C HIS A 115 -11.68 -6.55 12.44
N THR A 116 -11.21 -5.92 11.36
CA THR A 116 -10.28 -6.55 10.42
C THR A 116 -9.45 -5.50 9.69
N HIS A 117 -8.16 -5.79 9.58
CA HIS A 117 -7.18 -5.09 8.78
C HIS A 117 -6.83 -5.90 7.53
N PHE A 118 -7.35 -5.49 6.38
CA PHE A 118 -6.97 -6.01 5.08
C PHE A 118 -5.74 -5.25 4.57
N THR A 119 -4.63 -5.94 4.34
CA THR A 119 -3.39 -5.34 3.80
C THR A 119 -3.04 -5.90 2.43
N GLN A 120 -2.57 -5.04 1.53
CA GLN A 120 -1.92 -5.41 0.28
C GLN A 120 -0.41 -5.61 0.44
N ASN A 121 0.13 -5.22 1.60
CA ASN A 121 1.55 -5.25 1.87
C ASN A 121 1.99 -6.68 2.17
N ILE A 122 3.28 -6.92 1.91
CA ILE A 122 3.96 -8.20 2.15
C ILE A 122 5.13 -8.03 3.14
N ASP A 123 5.28 -6.82 3.70
CA ASP A 123 6.44 -6.36 4.49
C ASP A 123 6.40 -6.79 5.97
N THR A 124 5.27 -7.34 6.42
CA THR A 124 5.00 -7.85 7.78
C THR A 124 5.09 -6.80 8.89
N LEU A 125 5.03 -5.50 8.55
CA LEU A 125 5.10 -4.42 9.54
C LEU A 125 3.90 -4.39 10.48
N GLU A 126 2.73 -4.88 10.06
CA GLU A 126 1.54 -5.01 10.91
C GLU A 126 1.79 -5.93 12.10
N ARG A 127 2.32 -7.14 11.84
CA ARG A 127 2.66 -8.12 12.89
C ARG A 127 3.75 -7.57 13.82
N ARG A 128 4.76 -6.90 13.24
CA ARG A 128 5.84 -6.28 14.02
C ARG A 128 5.40 -5.06 14.84
N ALA A 129 4.33 -4.38 14.44
CA ALA A 129 3.69 -3.37 15.26
C ALA A 129 2.94 -3.98 16.45
N GLY A 130 2.64 -5.28 16.40
CA GLY A 130 1.89 -6.02 17.41
C GLY A 130 0.39 -6.07 17.15
N VAL A 131 -0.05 -5.89 15.90
CA VAL A 131 -1.45 -6.16 15.52
C VAL A 131 -1.70 -7.68 15.66
N PRO A 132 -2.77 -8.13 16.35
CA PRO A 132 -3.07 -9.55 16.50
C PRO A 132 -3.22 -10.25 15.16
N ASP A 133 -2.70 -11.47 15.05
CA ASP A 133 -2.70 -12.22 13.78
C ASP A 133 -4.12 -12.48 13.26
N GLU A 134 -5.09 -12.68 14.15
CA GLU A 134 -6.51 -12.87 13.81
C GLU A 134 -7.19 -11.63 13.22
N ASP A 135 -6.64 -10.43 13.46
CA ASP A 135 -7.17 -9.18 12.92
C ASP A 135 -6.61 -8.88 11.52
N ILE A 136 -5.54 -9.58 11.09
CA ILE A 136 -4.81 -9.28 9.85
C ILE A 136 -5.24 -10.23 8.74
N ILE A 137 -5.60 -9.66 7.58
CA ILE A 137 -5.78 -10.40 6.33
C ILE A 137 -4.75 -9.90 5.31
N GLU A 138 -3.70 -10.68 5.12
CA GLU A 138 -2.63 -10.47 4.14
C GLU A 138 -3.15 -10.85 2.74
N ALA A 139 -3.85 -9.92 2.08
CA ALA A 139 -4.52 -10.21 0.81
C ALA A 139 -3.56 -10.63 -0.31
N HIS A 140 -2.32 -10.15 -0.25
CA HIS A 140 -1.25 -10.56 -1.18
C HIS A 140 -0.22 -11.49 -0.52
N GLY A 141 -0.59 -12.14 0.59
CA GLY A 141 0.28 -13.02 1.33
C GLY A 141 1.46 -12.30 1.99
N SER A 142 2.51 -13.03 2.36
CA SER A 142 3.67 -12.46 3.04
C SER A 142 4.93 -13.32 2.89
N PHE A 143 6.08 -12.76 3.31
CA PHE A 143 7.35 -13.49 3.38
C PHE A 143 7.45 -14.41 4.61
N ALA A 144 6.37 -14.60 5.38
CA ALA A 144 6.40 -15.39 6.61
C ALA A 144 6.57 -16.89 6.37
N THR A 145 6.04 -17.41 5.25
CA THR A 145 6.09 -18.82 4.87
C THR A 145 6.39 -18.98 3.38
N GLN A 146 6.68 -20.21 2.94
CA GLN A 146 7.08 -20.52 1.56
C GLN A 146 6.62 -21.90 1.15
N ARG A 147 6.19 -22.04 -0.11
CA ARG A 147 5.67 -23.29 -0.68
C ARG A 147 6.13 -23.49 -2.11
N CYS A 148 6.10 -24.75 -2.55
CA CYS A 148 6.27 -25.08 -3.96
C CYS A 148 5.07 -24.58 -4.79
N ILE A 149 5.35 -23.95 -5.93
CA ILE A 149 4.31 -23.41 -6.83
C ILE A 149 3.53 -24.48 -7.61
N ASP A 150 4.00 -25.73 -7.58
CA ASP A 150 3.41 -26.84 -8.34
C ASP A 150 2.60 -27.79 -7.46
N CYS A 151 3.15 -28.20 -6.30
CA CYS A 151 2.51 -29.17 -5.41
C CYS A 151 2.02 -28.57 -4.08
N GLY A 152 2.33 -27.30 -3.77
CA GLY A 152 1.93 -26.65 -2.53
C GLY A 152 2.69 -27.10 -1.28
N GLU A 153 3.68 -28.00 -1.42
CA GLU A 153 4.46 -28.50 -0.28
C GLU A 153 5.17 -27.34 0.43
N PRO A 154 5.01 -27.20 1.77
CA PRO A 154 5.77 -26.25 2.57
C PRO A 154 7.28 -26.46 2.42
N TYR A 155 8.03 -25.37 2.39
CA TYR A 155 9.47 -25.40 2.29
C TYR A 155 10.11 -24.80 3.55
N ASP A 156 11.31 -25.23 3.89
CA ASP A 156 11.99 -24.78 5.10
C ASP A 156 12.42 -23.31 5.00
N GLY A 157 12.11 -22.53 6.04
CA GLY A 157 12.33 -21.07 6.07
C GLY A 157 13.79 -20.69 6.14
N ASP A 158 14.59 -21.46 6.89
CA ASP A 158 16.03 -21.20 6.99
C ASP A 158 16.73 -21.61 5.70
N GLU A 159 16.30 -22.69 5.08
CA GLU A 159 16.82 -23.15 3.80
C GLU A 159 16.56 -22.16 2.67
N ILE A 160 15.33 -21.63 2.53
CA ILE A 160 15.05 -20.63 1.49
C ILE A 160 15.85 -19.35 1.71
N LYS A 161 15.98 -18.88 2.96
CA LYS A 161 16.79 -17.71 3.30
C LYS A 161 18.26 -17.92 2.94
N ARG A 162 18.84 -19.08 3.27
CA ARG A 162 20.22 -19.43 2.88
C ARG A 162 20.38 -19.44 1.36
N LYS A 163 19.46 -20.05 0.62
CA LYS A 163 19.51 -20.10 -0.85
C LYS A 163 19.40 -18.72 -1.48
N ILE A 164 18.44 -17.90 -1.04
CA ILE A 164 18.29 -16.52 -1.52
C ILE A 164 19.57 -15.71 -1.24
N LYS A 165 20.13 -15.80 -0.02
CA LYS A 165 21.41 -15.13 0.33
C LYS A 165 22.58 -15.64 -0.51
N GLY A 166 22.61 -16.94 -0.81
CA GLY A 166 23.59 -17.57 -1.69
C GLY A 166 23.38 -17.32 -3.19
N LYS A 167 22.32 -16.59 -3.58
CA LYS A 167 21.90 -16.40 -4.99
C LYS A 167 21.58 -17.72 -5.71
N GLU A 168 21.12 -18.71 -4.95
CA GLU A 168 20.67 -20.00 -5.45
C GLU A 168 19.14 -20.01 -5.61
N ILE A 169 18.65 -20.73 -6.63
CA ILE A 169 17.22 -20.90 -6.86
C ILE A 169 16.71 -22.08 -6.02
N PRO A 170 15.74 -21.89 -5.11
CA PRO A 170 15.14 -22.97 -4.35
C PRO A 170 14.18 -23.81 -5.22
N TYR A 171 14.33 -25.12 -5.10
CA TYR A 171 13.50 -26.14 -5.76
C TYR A 171 12.92 -27.09 -4.72
N CYS A 172 11.71 -27.58 -4.98
CA CYS A 172 10.96 -28.43 -4.08
C CYS A 172 11.63 -29.80 -3.91
N ASN A 173 11.75 -30.25 -2.67
CA ASN A 173 12.33 -31.55 -2.32
C ASN A 173 11.49 -32.75 -2.80
N VAL A 174 10.21 -32.54 -3.16
CA VAL A 174 9.27 -33.59 -3.58
C VAL A 174 9.15 -33.66 -5.10
N CYS A 175 8.82 -32.54 -5.77
CA CYS A 175 8.52 -32.53 -7.21
C CYS A 175 9.53 -31.77 -8.07
N GLN A 176 10.58 -31.19 -7.48
CA GLN A 176 11.56 -30.33 -8.16
C GLN A 176 10.97 -29.06 -8.81
N GLY A 177 9.72 -28.69 -8.48
CA GLY A 177 9.11 -27.42 -8.85
C GLY A 177 9.76 -26.22 -8.14
N LEU A 178 9.57 -25.02 -8.66
CA LEU A 178 10.08 -23.79 -8.03
C LEU A 178 9.38 -23.55 -6.67
N VAL A 179 10.11 -22.96 -5.72
CA VAL A 179 9.59 -22.64 -4.39
C VAL A 179 9.65 -21.14 -4.16
N LYS A 180 8.55 -20.48 -3.83
CA LYS A 180 8.58 -19.05 -3.50
C LYS A 180 8.00 -18.80 -2.10
N PRO A 181 8.30 -17.65 -1.48
CA PRO A 181 7.52 -17.14 -0.37
C PRO A 181 6.03 -17.09 -0.74
N ASP A 182 5.16 -17.23 0.27
CA ASP A 182 3.71 -17.24 0.12
C ASP A 182 3.15 -15.82 -0.11
N ILE A 183 3.77 -15.10 -1.04
CA ILE A 183 3.31 -13.84 -1.61
C ILE A 183 2.55 -14.14 -2.91
N VAL A 184 1.45 -13.44 -3.13
CA VAL A 184 0.58 -13.64 -4.29
C VAL A 184 1.15 -12.91 -5.49
N PHE A 185 1.48 -13.66 -6.53
CA PHE A 185 1.90 -13.10 -7.83
C PHE A 185 0.69 -12.80 -8.70
N TYR A 186 0.86 -11.88 -9.66
CA TYR A 186 -0.11 -11.68 -10.72
C TYR A 186 -0.33 -13.00 -11.48
N GLY A 187 -1.59 -13.38 -11.60
CA GLY A 187 -2.04 -14.65 -12.17
C GLY A 187 -2.30 -15.75 -11.14
N GLU A 188 -2.03 -15.52 -9.85
CA GLU A 188 -2.42 -16.43 -8.76
C GLU A 188 -3.76 -16.01 -8.13
N GLY A 189 -4.44 -16.97 -7.50
CA GLY A 189 -5.59 -16.69 -6.64
C GLY A 189 -5.15 -16.05 -5.32
N LEU A 190 -6.01 -15.21 -4.75
CA LEU A 190 -5.77 -14.70 -3.39
C LEU A 190 -5.97 -15.80 -2.35
N PRO A 191 -5.45 -15.64 -1.12
CA PRO A 191 -5.59 -16.65 -0.07
C PRO A 191 -7.05 -16.89 0.30
N ASP A 192 -7.40 -18.11 0.71
CA ASP A 192 -8.76 -18.46 1.12
C ASP A 192 -9.27 -17.55 2.25
N GLU A 193 -8.38 -17.18 3.19
CA GLU A 193 -8.66 -16.26 4.29
C GLU A 193 -9.21 -14.91 3.79
N PHE A 194 -8.70 -14.38 2.67
CA PHE A 194 -9.25 -13.17 2.06
C PHE A 194 -10.71 -13.36 1.63
N HIS A 195 -11.00 -14.48 0.97
CA HIS A 195 -12.36 -14.78 0.49
C HIS A 195 -13.33 -15.07 1.64
N LEU A 196 -12.86 -15.69 2.71
CA LEU A 196 -13.64 -15.97 3.91
C LEU A 196 -13.91 -14.71 4.74
N ALA A 197 -12.95 -13.80 4.83
CA ALA A 197 -13.07 -12.56 5.60
C ALA A 197 -13.86 -11.47 4.86
N ALA A 198 -13.75 -11.35 3.54
CA ALA A 198 -14.37 -10.27 2.76
C ALA A 198 -15.90 -10.08 3.01
N PRO A 199 -16.72 -11.13 3.18
CA PRO A 199 -18.14 -10.96 3.52
C PRO A 199 -18.41 -10.21 4.83
N SER A 200 -17.49 -10.22 5.79
CA SER A 200 -17.65 -9.54 7.09
C SER A 200 -17.72 -8.01 6.96
N LEU A 201 -17.21 -7.42 5.87
CA LEU A 201 -17.31 -6.00 5.57
C LEU A 201 -18.76 -5.48 5.52
N LYS A 202 -19.75 -6.37 5.33
CA LYS A 202 -21.18 -6.03 5.42
C LYS A 202 -21.59 -5.54 6.83
N ASN A 203 -20.78 -5.82 7.85
CA ASN A 203 -20.97 -5.39 9.22
C ASN A 203 -20.16 -4.14 9.58
N ALA A 204 -19.47 -3.53 8.61
CA ALA A 204 -18.63 -2.36 8.86
C ALA A 204 -19.46 -1.15 9.32
N ASP A 205 -18.99 -0.55 10.42
CA ASP A 205 -19.48 0.75 10.89
C ASP A 205 -18.60 1.89 10.38
N LEU A 206 -17.34 1.62 10.07
CA LEU A 206 -16.37 2.55 9.49
C LEU A 206 -15.37 1.78 8.64
N LEU A 207 -15.07 2.29 7.44
CA LEU A 207 -13.98 1.78 6.61
C LEU A 207 -12.91 2.87 6.45
N PHE A 208 -11.70 2.61 6.93
CA PHE A 208 -10.52 3.36 6.50
C PHE A 208 -9.90 2.71 5.27
N VAL A 209 -9.56 3.52 4.27
CA VAL A 209 -8.74 3.16 3.12
C VAL A 209 -7.47 4.01 3.21
N MET A 210 -6.32 3.37 3.42
CA MET A 210 -5.08 4.07 3.78
C MET A 210 -3.94 3.69 2.83
N GLY A 211 -3.26 4.67 2.27
CA GLY A 211 -2.01 4.44 1.52
C GLY A 211 -2.15 3.48 0.32
N THR A 212 -3.29 3.45 -0.37
CA THR A 212 -3.51 2.59 -1.53
C THR A 212 -4.15 3.33 -2.69
N SER A 213 -3.73 3.00 -3.92
CA SER A 213 -4.31 3.54 -5.16
C SER A 213 -5.62 2.84 -5.57
N LEU A 214 -6.00 1.75 -4.90
CA LEU A 214 -7.18 0.93 -5.23
C LEU A 214 -7.27 0.50 -6.71
N THR A 215 -6.14 0.15 -7.34
CA THR A 215 -6.13 -0.29 -8.75
C THR A 215 -5.98 -1.81 -8.92
N VAL A 216 -5.68 -2.55 -7.86
CA VAL A 216 -5.48 -4.01 -7.92
C VAL A 216 -6.76 -4.71 -7.47
N HIS A 217 -7.34 -5.52 -8.36
CA HIS A 217 -8.47 -6.37 -8.06
C HIS A 217 -8.02 -7.79 -7.66
N PRO A 218 -8.80 -8.48 -6.79
CA PRO A 218 -10.11 -8.11 -6.27
C PRO A 218 -10.10 -7.15 -5.07
N PHE A 219 -8.94 -6.84 -4.48
CA PHE A 219 -8.81 -6.01 -3.28
C PHE A 219 -9.55 -4.66 -3.36
N ALA A 220 -9.38 -3.92 -4.45
CA ALA A 220 -10.06 -2.64 -4.67
C ALA A 220 -11.59 -2.73 -4.58
N GLY A 221 -12.16 -3.89 -4.93
CA GLY A 221 -13.59 -4.16 -4.88
C GLY A 221 -14.18 -4.27 -3.47
N LEU A 222 -13.36 -4.50 -2.44
CA LEU A 222 -13.82 -4.61 -1.04
C LEU A 222 -14.55 -3.34 -0.56
N THR A 223 -14.14 -2.17 -1.06
CA THR A 223 -14.77 -0.87 -0.79
C THR A 223 -16.27 -0.81 -1.15
N ARG A 224 -16.76 -1.74 -1.97
CA ARG A 224 -18.16 -1.85 -2.40
C ARG A 224 -18.98 -2.81 -1.54
N LEU A 225 -18.33 -3.63 -0.70
CA LEU A 225 -18.99 -4.61 0.16
C LEU A 225 -19.54 -3.99 1.45
N VAL A 226 -19.01 -2.83 1.87
CA VAL A 226 -19.52 -2.12 3.05
C VAL A 226 -20.92 -1.53 2.81
N PRO A 227 -21.78 -1.47 3.85
CA PRO A 227 -23.11 -0.88 3.75
C PRO A 227 -23.07 0.53 3.15
N ARG A 228 -24.13 0.92 2.42
CA ARG A 228 -24.20 2.30 1.86
C ARG A 228 -24.10 3.38 2.92
N ARG A 229 -24.60 3.09 4.13
CA ARG A 229 -24.55 3.99 5.30
C ARG A 229 -23.19 4.02 5.99
N CYS A 230 -22.36 2.98 5.82
CA CYS A 230 -21.02 2.93 6.40
C CYS A 230 -20.19 4.07 5.79
N PRO A 231 -19.70 5.01 6.59
CA PRO A 231 -18.75 6.01 6.15
C PRO A 231 -17.46 5.34 5.64
N ARG A 232 -16.88 5.91 4.60
CA ARG A 232 -15.58 5.49 4.07
C ARG A 232 -14.63 6.66 4.15
N VAL A 233 -13.47 6.46 4.75
CA VAL A 233 -12.45 7.49 4.94
C VAL A 233 -11.24 7.10 4.11
N LEU A 234 -10.90 7.91 3.11
CA LEU A 234 -9.63 7.79 2.40
C LEU A 234 -8.58 8.65 3.10
N VAL A 235 -7.46 8.04 3.49
CA VAL A 235 -6.24 8.73 3.93
C VAL A 235 -5.14 8.36 2.96
N ASN A 236 -4.82 9.27 2.03
CA ASN A 236 -3.86 9.00 0.97
C ASN A 236 -3.31 10.31 0.40
N LEU A 237 -2.21 10.29 -0.34
CA LEU A 237 -1.71 11.51 -1.01
C LEU A 237 -2.59 11.94 -2.19
N GLU A 238 -3.25 10.99 -2.84
CA GLU A 238 -4.08 11.20 -4.02
C GLU A 238 -5.46 10.55 -3.85
N LEU A 239 -6.45 11.00 -4.62
CA LEU A 239 -7.74 10.31 -4.69
C LEU A 239 -7.55 8.89 -5.23
N ALA A 240 -8.32 7.94 -4.68
CA ALA A 240 -8.22 6.53 -5.04
C ALA A 240 -9.60 5.88 -5.17
N GLY A 241 -9.76 5.03 -6.19
CA GLY A 241 -11.00 4.30 -6.46
C GLY A 241 -12.21 5.23 -6.63
N ASP A 242 -13.33 4.86 -6.02
CA ASP A 242 -14.56 5.65 -6.01
C ASP A 242 -14.82 6.40 -4.70
N ILE A 243 -13.81 6.52 -3.82
CA ILE A 243 -13.96 7.20 -2.54
C ILE A 243 -14.08 8.71 -2.76
N GLY A 244 -15.09 9.31 -2.15
CA GLY A 244 -15.51 10.70 -2.38
C GLY A 244 -16.77 10.82 -3.22
N SER A 245 -17.22 9.73 -3.86
CA SER A 245 -18.47 9.70 -4.63
C SER A 245 -19.73 9.60 -3.77
N ARG A 246 -19.63 9.10 -2.53
CA ARG A 246 -20.77 9.01 -1.60
C ARG A 246 -20.85 10.25 -0.71
N THR A 247 -22.06 10.55 -0.25
CA THR A 247 -22.30 11.70 0.64
C THR A 247 -21.58 11.57 1.98
N ASN A 248 -21.41 10.34 2.48
CA ASN A 248 -20.73 9.98 3.73
C ASN A 248 -19.26 9.56 3.53
N ASP A 249 -18.68 9.74 2.34
CA ASP A 249 -17.25 9.58 2.16
C ASP A 249 -16.51 10.83 2.69
N VAL A 250 -15.35 10.59 3.30
CA VAL A 250 -14.40 11.63 3.73
C VAL A 250 -13.05 11.38 3.07
N THR A 251 -12.43 12.41 2.51
CA THR A 251 -11.14 12.30 1.81
C THR A 251 -10.11 13.21 2.48
N ILE A 252 -9.09 12.60 3.09
CA ILE A 252 -7.97 13.27 3.74
C ILE A 252 -6.74 13.10 2.85
N LEU A 253 -6.43 14.14 2.07
CA LEU A 253 -5.30 14.12 1.14
C LEU A 253 -4.00 14.50 1.85
N ARG A 254 -3.35 13.51 2.47
CA ARG A 254 -2.16 13.69 3.31
C ARG A 254 -1.39 12.39 3.48
N GLU A 255 -0.14 12.51 3.93
CA GLU A 255 0.63 11.39 4.48
C GLU A 255 -0.13 10.72 5.63
N CYS A 256 -0.12 9.37 5.63
CA CYS A 256 -0.89 8.57 6.57
C CYS A 256 -0.51 8.87 8.03
N ASP A 257 0.78 8.96 8.33
CA ASP A 257 1.25 9.20 9.70
C ASP A 257 0.81 10.58 10.24
N ILE A 258 0.78 11.61 9.39
CA ILE A 258 0.32 12.95 9.81
C ILE A 258 -1.18 12.92 10.11
N ALA A 259 -1.97 12.33 9.22
CA ALA A 259 -3.42 12.23 9.42
C ALA A 259 -3.78 11.36 10.64
N VAL A 260 -3.05 10.27 10.87
CA VAL A 260 -3.19 9.40 12.04
C VAL A 260 -2.86 10.15 13.34
N ARG A 261 -1.77 10.92 13.37
CA ARG A 261 -1.42 11.73 14.55
C ARG A 261 -2.49 12.78 14.87
N GLU A 262 -3.01 13.46 13.86
CA GLU A 262 -4.12 14.42 14.04
C GLU A 262 -5.41 13.73 14.50
N LEU A 263 -5.74 12.56 13.96
CA LEU A 263 -6.90 11.79 14.40
C LEU A 263 -6.73 11.31 15.84
N ALA A 264 -5.55 10.83 16.22
CA ALA A 264 -5.23 10.43 17.59
C ALA A 264 -5.37 11.62 18.55
N ARG A 265 -4.96 12.83 18.14
CA ARG A 265 -5.16 14.07 18.94
C ARG A 265 -6.64 14.34 19.18
N GLU A 266 -7.43 14.35 18.12
CA GLU A 266 -8.88 14.58 18.21
C GLU A 266 -9.58 13.48 19.03
N LEU A 267 -9.03 12.26 19.05
CA LEU A 267 -9.52 11.16 19.87
C LEU A 267 -9.05 11.22 21.33
N GLY A 268 -7.96 11.94 21.62
CA GLY A 268 -7.30 11.95 22.93
C GLY A 268 -6.41 10.72 23.16
N TRP A 269 -5.84 10.17 22.09
CA TRP A 269 -5.04 8.93 22.06
C TRP A 269 -3.57 9.16 21.68
N GLU A 270 -3.08 10.40 21.63
CA GLU A 270 -1.70 10.70 21.22
C GLU A 270 -0.66 9.98 22.10
N GLU A 271 -0.83 10.01 23.42
CA GLU A 271 0.10 9.37 24.36
C GLU A 271 0.11 7.83 24.21
N ASP A 272 -1.07 7.22 24.08
CA ASP A 272 -1.20 5.78 23.83
C ASP A 272 -0.51 5.40 22.52
N LEU A 273 -0.74 6.17 21.45
CA LEU A 273 -0.18 5.94 20.13
C LEU A 273 1.35 6.06 20.13
N ASP A 274 1.88 7.12 20.74
CA ASP A 274 3.33 7.34 20.82
C ASP A 274 4.00 6.23 21.66
N LYS A 275 3.35 5.78 22.75
CA LYS A 275 3.83 4.64 23.54
C LYS A 275 3.90 3.37 22.70
N LEU A 276 2.82 3.00 22.01
CA LEU A 276 2.79 1.79 21.18
C LEU A 276 3.83 1.85 20.05
N TRP A 277 4.00 3.02 19.44
CA TRP A 277 5.02 3.19 18.41
C TRP A 277 6.43 3.07 18.99
N GLU A 278 6.68 3.56 20.20
CA GLU A 278 7.97 3.43 20.86
C GLU A 278 8.33 1.99 21.22
N GLU A 279 7.35 1.16 21.58
CA GLU A 279 7.56 -0.28 21.79
C GLU A 279 8.10 -0.99 20.53
N THR A 280 7.86 -0.43 19.33
CA THR A 280 8.38 -1.00 18.07
C THR A 280 9.86 -0.67 17.80
N ALA A 281 10.51 0.19 18.59
CA ALA A 281 11.89 0.62 18.36
C ALA A 281 12.89 -0.54 18.27
N ASN A 282 12.69 -1.57 19.10
CA ASN A 282 13.56 -2.76 19.15
C ASN A 282 13.19 -3.83 18.11
N SER A 283 12.18 -3.61 17.29
CA SER A 283 11.73 -4.61 16.30
C SER A 283 12.65 -4.71 15.08
N VAL A 284 13.62 -3.81 14.92
CA VAL A 284 14.56 -3.78 13.78
C VAL A 284 15.73 -4.70 14.09
N GLU A 285 16.01 -5.65 13.20
CA GLU A 285 17.20 -6.49 13.28
C GLU A 285 18.41 -5.62 12.91
N THR A 286 19.24 -5.25 13.89
CA THR A 286 20.56 -4.70 13.61
C THR A 286 21.41 -5.85 13.07
N GLU A 287 21.95 -5.73 11.85
CA GLU A 287 22.95 -6.69 11.37
C GLU A 287 24.13 -6.69 12.36
N SER A 288 24.16 -7.67 13.25
CA SER A 288 25.33 -7.98 14.06
C SER A 288 26.39 -8.48 13.09
N THR A 289 27.40 -7.65 12.82
CA THR A 289 28.66 -8.07 12.19
C THR A 289 29.41 -8.95 13.18
N GLU A 290 28.95 -10.19 13.36
CA GLU A 290 29.70 -11.22 14.07
C GLU A 290 30.12 -12.27 13.03
N ASP A 291 31.26 -12.00 12.40
CA ASP A 291 32.06 -13.03 11.76
C ASP A 291 32.90 -13.71 12.86
N PRO A 292 32.62 -14.96 13.28
CA PRO A 292 33.26 -15.55 14.47
C PRO A 292 34.68 -16.05 14.22
N SER A 293 35.29 -15.79 13.06
CA SER A 293 36.61 -16.30 12.71
C SER A 293 37.67 -15.21 12.58
N ALA A 294 37.93 -14.50 13.67
CA ALA A 294 39.20 -13.81 13.88
C ALA A 294 39.47 -13.62 15.39
N SER A 295 39.82 -14.70 16.09
CA SER A 295 40.42 -14.57 17.42
C SER A 295 41.87 -14.06 17.27
N ALA A 296 42.22 -12.96 17.96
CA ALA A 296 43.31 -12.94 18.94
C ALA A 296 43.75 -11.50 19.25
N ALA A 297 43.74 -11.18 20.55
CA ALA A 297 44.57 -10.22 21.27
C ALA A 297 44.56 -8.75 20.79
N VAL A 298 43.99 -7.86 21.60
CA VAL A 298 44.72 -6.79 22.31
C VAL A 298 43.91 -6.41 23.57
N GLU A 299 44.64 -6.08 24.62
CA GLU A 299 44.27 -5.76 26.00
C GLU A 299 43.48 -4.44 26.16
N GLU A 300 42.98 -4.26 27.38
CA GLU A 300 42.24 -3.12 27.93
C GLU A 300 42.89 -1.75 27.66
N GLU A 301 42.11 -0.81 27.10
CA GLU A 301 42.24 0.62 27.38
C GLU A 301 40.84 1.26 27.46
N GLU A 302 40.53 1.84 28.62
CA GLU A 302 39.40 2.74 28.84
C GLU A 302 39.68 4.07 28.13
N GLU A 303 38.96 4.38 27.05
CA GLU A 303 38.86 5.76 26.55
C GLU A 303 37.40 6.11 26.19
N GLU A 304 36.84 7.06 26.95
CA GLU A 304 35.61 7.77 26.61
C GLU A 304 35.82 8.60 25.34
N HIS A 305 35.10 8.30 24.24
CA HIS A 305 34.97 9.24 23.12
C HIS A 305 33.53 9.31 22.55
N PRO A 306 32.95 10.52 22.41
CA PRO A 306 31.56 10.71 22.01
C PRO A 306 31.44 11.04 20.53
N VAL A 307 30.78 10.24 19.68
CA VAL A 307 30.45 10.69 18.31
C VAL A 307 29.21 10.00 17.73
N HIS A 308 28.09 10.74 17.62
CA HIS A 308 27.21 10.70 16.43
C HIS A 308 26.65 12.12 16.19
N HIS A 309 27.53 13.04 15.82
CA HIS A 309 27.13 14.34 15.26
C HIS A 309 27.84 14.70 13.96
N ASN A 310 28.67 13.80 13.40
CA ASN A 310 29.52 14.10 12.24
C ASN A 310 28.93 13.67 10.89
N GLU A 311 27.79 12.98 10.88
CA GLU A 311 27.18 12.49 9.62
C GLU A 311 26.17 13.49 9.04
N ILE A 312 25.46 14.22 9.90
CA ILE A 312 24.53 15.28 9.50
C ILE A 312 25.30 16.47 8.91
N GLU A 313 26.47 16.82 9.45
CA GLU A 313 27.27 17.94 8.95
C GLU A 313 28.01 17.62 7.62
N ARG A 314 28.27 16.33 7.34
CA ARG A 314 28.79 15.90 6.03
C ARG A 314 27.72 15.98 4.95
N LEU A 315 26.48 15.59 5.28
CA LEU A 315 25.34 15.66 4.35
C LEU A 315 24.91 17.11 4.04
N SER A 316 25.00 18.03 5.01
CA SER A 316 24.71 19.45 4.77
C SER A 316 25.74 20.12 3.86
N LYS A 317 27.04 19.81 4.03
CA LYS A 317 28.11 20.36 3.18
C LYS A 317 28.08 19.85 1.73
N THR A 318 27.61 18.62 1.50
CA THR A 318 27.43 18.11 0.13
C THR A 318 26.25 18.79 -0.58
N LEU A 319 25.21 19.19 0.15
CA LEU A 319 24.03 19.87 -0.41
C LEU A 319 24.32 21.34 -0.76
N GLU A 320 25.13 22.04 0.03
CA GLU A 320 25.52 23.43 -0.25
C GLU A 320 26.50 23.55 -1.43
N SER A 321 27.36 22.55 -1.64
CA SER A 321 28.29 22.50 -2.78
C SER A 321 27.59 22.27 -4.12
N ALA A 322 26.38 21.70 -4.13
CA ALA A 322 25.62 21.42 -5.35
C ALA A 322 24.81 22.65 -5.85
N LEU A 323 24.72 23.71 -5.05
CA LEU A 323 23.85 24.87 -5.32
C LEU A 323 24.58 26.15 -5.76
N ASN A 324 25.91 26.12 -5.90
CA ASN A 324 26.68 27.31 -6.30
C ASN A 324 27.52 27.10 -7.57
N LEU A 325 26.89 27.26 -8.74
CA LEU A 325 27.53 27.75 -9.97
C LEU A 325 26.60 28.74 -10.70
N THR A 326 26.70 29.99 -10.24
CA THR A 326 26.79 31.27 -10.99
C THR A 326 26.11 31.44 -12.36
N ARG A 327 25.25 32.48 -12.39
CA ARG A 327 24.91 33.34 -13.54
C ARG A 327 26.16 33.90 -14.24
N PRO A 328 26.00 34.35 -15.51
CA PRO A 328 26.54 35.66 -15.87
C PRO A 328 25.47 36.59 -16.47
N ASP A 329 25.49 37.85 -16.00
CA ASP A 329 24.64 38.95 -16.42
C ASP A 329 25.09 39.59 -17.76
N SER A 330 24.11 39.75 -18.67
CA SER A 330 23.81 40.91 -19.55
C SER A 330 24.85 41.52 -20.51
N LYS A 331 24.47 41.67 -21.80
CA LYS A 331 23.92 42.93 -22.37
C LYS A 331 23.54 42.84 -23.87
N ALA A 332 22.32 43.32 -24.14
CA ALA A 332 21.78 44.08 -25.28
C ALA A 332 21.84 43.53 -26.73
N GLY A 333 20.64 43.43 -27.34
CA GLY A 333 20.43 43.31 -28.78
C GLY A 333 18.95 43.18 -29.12
N ASP A 334 18.42 44.19 -29.79
CA ASP A 334 17.01 44.49 -30.09
C ASP A 334 16.36 43.57 -31.16
N SER A 335 15.02 43.63 -31.27
CA SER A 335 14.13 43.22 -32.39
C SER A 335 13.36 41.87 -32.33
N PRO A 336 12.15 41.82 -32.94
CA PRO A 336 10.97 41.15 -32.39
C PRO A 336 10.68 39.74 -32.93
N VAL A 337 9.84 39.03 -32.17
CA VAL A 337 9.32 37.68 -32.40
C VAL A 337 8.41 37.63 -33.64
N GLU A 338 8.82 36.86 -34.65
CA GLU A 338 7.95 36.41 -35.74
C GLU A 338 7.05 35.25 -35.28
N GLN A 339 5.75 35.41 -35.48
CA GLN A 339 4.74 34.35 -35.41
C GLN A 339 4.86 33.43 -36.63
N PRO A 340 4.69 32.11 -36.49
CA PRO A 340 4.42 31.26 -37.65
C PRO A 340 2.96 31.46 -38.11
N PRO A 341 2.70 31.46 -39.43
CA PRO A 341 1.47 31.96 -40.01
C PRO A 341 0.28 31.01 -39.85
N ALA A 342 -0.89 31.64 -39.75
CA ALA A 342 -2.20 31.03 -39.98
C ALA A 342 -2.30 30.50 -41.42
N LEU A 343 -2.95 29.35 -41.60
CA LEU A 343 -3.47 28.92 -42.89
C LEU A 343 -5.00 28.94 -42.83
N ASP A 344 -5.54 29.60 -43.85
CA ASP A 344 -6.91 30.03 -44.06
C ASP A 344 -7.98 28.93 -43.97
N GLU A 345 -9.12 29.35 -43.43
CA GLU A 345 -10.43 28.77 -43.68
C GLU A 345 -10.82 28.94 -45.16
N GLN A 346 -11.27 27.86 -45.80
CA GLN A 346 -12.34 27.97 -46.79
C GLN A 346 -13.48 27.03 -46.43
N SER A 347 -14.56 27.67 -46.01
CA SER A 347 -15.93 27.20 -45.93
C SER A 347 -16.37 26.37 -47.15
N THR A 348 -17.20 25.36 -46.93
CA THR A 348 -18.53 25.27 -47.56
C THR A 348 -19.41 24.18 -46.95
N SER A 349 -20.60 24.62 -46.51
CA SER A 349 -21.92 23.96 -46.52
C SER A 349 -22.16 22.60 -45.84
N SER A 350 -22.97 22.67 -44.80
CA SER A 350 -23.93 21.63 -44.36
C SER A 350 -24.85 21.15 -45.49
N PRO A 351 -25.48 19.98 -45.31
CA PRO A 351 -26.94 19.96 -45.42
C PRO A 351 -27.66 19.28 -44.24
N LYS A 352 -28.88 19.78 -44.03
CA LYS A 352 -29.90 19.33 -43.09
C LYS A 352 -30.55 17.99 -43.51
N SER A 353 -30.94 17.22 -42.50
CA SER A 353 -32.17 16.42 -42.32
C SER A 353 -32.85 15.70 -43.50
N GLU A 354 -33.11 14.40 -43.31
CA GLU A 354 -34.36 13.66 -43.64
C GLU A 354 -34.30 12.29 -42.91
N LYS A 355 -35.05 12.07 -41.82
CA LYS A 355 -36.38 11.43 -41.68
C LYS A 355 -36.45 9.90 -41.94
N GLU A 356 -36.73 9.18 -40.85
CA GLU A 356 -37.60 8.02 -40.63
C GLU A 356 -37.77 6.94 -41.72
N SER A 357 -37.52 5.68 -41.33
CA SER A 357 -38.55 4.64 -41.45
C SER A 357 -38.35 3.48 -40.46
N ASP A 358 -39.49 2.99 -39.97
CA ASP A 358 -39.76 1.89 -39.06
C ASP A 358 -39.02 0.58 -39.35
N THR A 359 -38.70 -0.18 -38.29
CA THR A 359 -38.99 -1.62 -38.27
C THR A 359 -39.05 -2.17 -36.85
N LYS A 360 -40.15 -2.89 -36.58
CA LYS A 360 -40.59 -3.49 -35.32
C LYS A 360 -39.70 -4.65 -34.86
N GLU A 361 -39.45 -4.71 -33.55
CA GLU A 361 -39.12 -5.93 -32.82
C GLU A 361 -40.39 -6.77 -32.58
N PRO A 362 -40.33 -8.11 -32.58
CA PRO A 362 -41.35 -8.94 -31.95
C PRO A 362 -40.92 -9.36 -30.53
N GLU A 363 -41.81 -9.09 -29.57
CA GLU A 363 -41.80 -9.67 -28.22
C GLU A 363 -42.17 -11.15 -28.29
N ASP A 364 -41.36 -12.02 -27.66
CA ASP A 364 -41.71 -13.42 -27.45
C ASP A 364 -42.03 -13.69 -25.97
N LYS A 365 -43.19 -14.33 -25.79
CA LYS A 365 -43.89 -14.55 -24.53
C LYS A 365 -43.32 -15.72 -23.73
N ALA A 366 -43.38 -15.58 -22.41
CA ALA A 366 -43.23 -16.68 -21.46
C ALA A 366 -44.36 -17.73 -21.60
N PRO A 367 -44.10 -19.03 -21.35
CA PRO A 367 -45.15 -20.04 -21.33
C PRO A 367 -45.75 -20.21 -19.94
N GLU A 368 -47.08 -20.28 -19.91
CA GLU A 368 -47.88 -20.73 -18.78
C GLU A 368 -47.71 -22.24 -18.57
N THR A 369 -47.59 -22.61 -17.31
CA THR A 369 -47.71 -23.97 -16.78
C THR A 369 -49.17 -24.33 -16.58
N GLU A 370 -49.64 -25.48 -17.10
CA GLU A 370 -50.64 -26.31 -16.42
C GLU A 370 -50.69 -27.76 -16.96
N GLU A 371 -51.06 -28.66 -16.05
CA GLU A 371 -50.94 -30.12 -15.99
C GLU A 371 -51.55 -30.95 -17.14
N LYS A 372 -50.84 -32.01 -17.57
CA LYS A 372 -51.21 -33.43 -17.34
C LYS A 372 -50.20 -34.42 -17.91
#